data_AF-A0A8B3E2S0-F1
#
_entry.id   AF-A0A8B3E2S0-F1
#
_cell.length_a   1.000
_cell.length_b   1.000
_cell.length_c   1.000
_cell.angle_alpha   90.00
_cell.angle_beta   90.00
_cell.angle_gamma   90.00
#
_symmetry.space_group_name_H-M   'P 1'
#
loop_
_entity.id
_entity.type
_entity.pdbx_description
1 polymer ?
#
loop_
_entity_poly.entity_id
_entity_poly.type
_entity_poly.pdbx_seq_one_letter_code
_entity_poly.pdbx_strand_id
1 'polypeptide(L)'
;ASLKTDIFQAILIIFCIITLFISMVVHPSFDLSNVLSSSPDLDNPGWILLVVALLQILSYPMHDPVMMDRGFLSDDKTTQRSFIYSFLLSFPLIFAFGLLGVFVNLASETNGSVLTDLQNVLGAPMMFIVAIVLIVSSASTLDSTYSSASKLVAIDILNKPSLTLGRIVMAGFSLGGLLLTLFGNNDIYDAVAISGTISLSLTPVIIFNLFFDKRISIRSYISNFFISFFGALTYFTEKSGYTNIFGKMHSYT
;
A
#
# COMPACT_ATOMS: atom_id res chain seq x y z
N ALA A 1 7.54 -11.91 15.00
CA ALA A 1 6.74 -10.79 15.51
C ALA A 1 5.88 -11.25 16.68
N SER A 2 5.74 -10.44 17.74
CA SER A 2 4.88 -10.78 18.88
C SER A 2 3.44 -10.48 18.52
N LEU A 3 2.62 -11.50 18.23
CA LEU A 3 1.18 -11.35 17.96
C LEU A 3 0.46 -10.43 18.98
N LYS A 4 0.96 -10.36 20.22
CA LYS A 4 0.41 -9.48 21.27
C LYS A 4 0.62 -7.99 21.01
N THR A 5 1.77 -7.60 20.44
CA THR A 5 2.03 -6.19 20.09
C THR A 5 1.19 -5.77 18.89
N ASP A 6 1.03 -6.67 17.91
CA ASP A 6 0.22 -6.44 16.71
C ASP A 6 -1.25 -6.21 17.08
N ILE A 7 -1.79 -7.01 18.01
CA ILE A 7 -3.17 -6.83 18.52
C ILE A 7 -3.34 -5.46 19.18
N PHE A 8 -2.40 -5.06 20.05
CA PHE A 8 -2.48 -3.76 20.73
C PHE A 8 -2.44 -2.60 19.72
N GLN A 9 -1.52 -2.66 18.75
CA GLN A 9 -1.40 -1.65 17.70
C GLN A 9 -2.67 -1.59 16.83
N ALA A 10 -3.25 -2.75 16.47
CA ALA A 10 -4.49 -2.81 15.71
C ALA A 10 -5.66 -2.18 16.47
N ILE A 11 -5.85 -2.53 17.74
CA ILE A 11 -6.92 -1.96 18.59
C ILE A 11 -6.77 -0.44 18.70
N LEU A 12 -5.55 0.04 18.91
CA LEU A 12 -5.25 1.46 19.02
C LEU A 12 -5.56 2.19 17.71
N ILE A 13 -5.13 1.66 16.56
CA ILE A 13 -5.42 2.24 15.24
C ILE A 13 -6.94 2.27 14.99
N ILE A 14 -7.66 1.19 15.27
CA ILE A 14 -9.11 1.11 15.12
C ILE A 14 -9.79 2.23 15.93
N PHE A 15 -9.42 2.37 17.20
CA PHE A 15 -9.95 3.40 18.08
C PHE A 15 -9.67 4.82 17.54
N CYS A 16 -8.44 5.08 17.11
CA CYS A 16 -8.06 6.37 16.55
C CYS A 16 -8.82 6.69 15.25
N ILE A 17 -8.92 5.75 14.31
CA ILE A 17 -9.65 5.95 13.05
C ILE A 17 -11.14 6.19 13.30
N ILE A 18 -11.76 5.42 14.21
CA ILE A 18 -13.18 5.65 14.59
C ILE A 18 -13.35 7.05 15.19
N THR A 19 -12.43 7.47 16.05
CA THR A 19 -12.48 8.82 16.65
C THR A 19 -12.38 9.92 15.61
N LEU A 20 -11.46 9.78 14.64
CA LEU A 20 -11.32 10.73 13.53
C LEU A 20 -12.55 10.73 12.62
N PHE A 21 -13.12 9.55 12.34
CA PHE A 21 -14.32 9.44 11.52
C PHE A 21 -15.52 10.11 12.19
N ILE A 22 -15.70 9.92 13.50
CA ILE A 22 -16.77 10.60 14.27
C ILE A 22 -16.55 12.12 14.26
N SER A 23 -15.30 12.59 14.46
CA SER A 23 -15.02 14.02 14.47
C SER A 23 -15.32 14.68 13.12
N MET A 24 -15.06 13.98 12.01
CA MET A 24 -15.46 14.40 10.66
C MET A 24 -16.98 14.50 10.52
N VAL A 25 -17.73 13.45 10.86
CA VAL A 25 -19.19 13.39 10.65
C VAL A 25 -19.94 14.44 11.47
N VAL A 26 -19.44 14.78 12.66
CA VAL A 26 -20.04 15.80 13.54
C VAL A 26 -19.58 17.22 13.18
N HIS A 27 -18.58 17.37 12.31
CA HIS A 27 -18.04 18.68 11.95
C HIS A 27 -19.09 19.53 11.20
N PRO A 28 -19.26 20.83 11.51
CA PRO A 28 -20.28 21.68 10.88
C PRO A 28 -20.16 21.78 9.34
N SER A 29 -18.94 21.71 8.81
CA SER A 29 -18.68 21.75 7.37
C SER A 29 -18.89 20.41 6.65
N PHE A 30 -19.27 19.35 7.37
CA PHE A 30 -19.48 18.04 6.75
C PHE A 30 -20.81 18.00 6.02
N ASP A 31 -20.76 17.77 4.71
CA ASP A 31 -21.93 17.55 3.87
C ASP A 31 -21.76 16.26 3.07
N LEU A 32 -22.63 15.28 3.35
CA LEU A 32 -22.62 13.99 2.67
C LEU A 32 -22.86 14.14 1.17
N SER A 33 -23.71 15.07 0.74
CA SER A 33 -24.00 15.28 -0.68
C SER A 33 -22.75 15.69 -1.44
N ASN A 34 -21.97 16.62 -0.88
CA ASN A 34 -20.74 17.12 -1.50
C ASN A 34 -19.64 16.06 -1.54
N VAL A 35 -19.56 15.20 -0.52
CA VAL A 35 -18.61 14.08 -0.52
C VAL A 35 -18.94 13.08 -1.62
N LEU A 36 -20.22 12.74 -1.84
CA LEU A 36 -20.62 11.82 -2.91
C LEU A 36 -20.44 12.42 -4.31
N SER A 37 -20.59 13.73 -4.47
CA SER A 37 -20.41 14.43 -5.75
C SER A 37 -18.99 14.97 -5.97
N SER A 38 -18.02 14.60 -5.13
CA SER A 38 -16.66 15.13 -5.14
C SER A 38 -15.83 14.82 -6.38
N SER A 39 -16.18 13.76 -7.13
CA SER A 39 -15.47 13.37 -8.37
C SER A 39 -16.46 12.97 -9.48
N PRO A 40 -17.19 13.94 -10.06
CA PRO A 40 -18.25 13.67 -11.04
C PRO A 40 -17.70 13.34 -12.43
N ASP A 41 -16.51 13.85 -12.77
CA ASP A 41 -15.91 13.70 -14.10
C ASP A 41 -15.18 12.36 -14.23
N LEU A 42 -15.51 11.59 -15.28
CA LEU A 42 -14.87 10.30 -15.58
C LEU A 42 -13.43 10.45 -16.08
N ASP A 43 -13.06 11.64 -16.57
CA ASP A 43 -11.71 11.96 -17.02
C ASP A 43 -10.75 12.28 -15.86
N ASN A 44 -11.24 12.26 -14.61
CA ASN A 44 -10.41 12.47 -13.43
C ASN A 44 -9.33 11.36 -13.32
N PRO A 45 -8.04 11.71 -13.19
CA PRO A 45 -6.95 10.78 -12.90
C PRO A 45 -7.24 9.72 -11.83
N GLY A 46 -8.07 10.06 -10.82
CA GLY A 46 -8.46 9.14 -9.76
C GLY A 46 -9.16 7.87 -10.25
N TRP A 47 -9.97 7.96 -11.30
CA TRP A 47 -10.64 6.79 -11.89
C TRP A 47 -9.64 5.85 -12.57
N ILE A 48 -8.63 6.42 -13.24
CA ILE A 48 -7.55 5.64 -13.86
C ILE A 48 -6.75 4.91 -12.78
N LEU A 49 -6.38 5.61 -11.70
CA LEU A 49 -5.68 5.02 -10.57
C LEU A 49 -6.50 3.90 -9.90
N LEU A 50 -7.81 4.05 -9.81
CA LEU A 50 -8.71 3.01 -9.29
C LEU A 50 -8.69 1.76 -10.19
N VAL A 51 -8.78 1.93 -11.51
CA VAL A 51 -8.71 0.81 -12.46
C VAL A 51 -7.35 0.11 -12.36
N VAL A 52 -6.26 0.88 -12.31
CA VAL A 52 -4.90 0.34 -12.14
C VAL A 52 -4.78 -0.43 -10.82
N ALA A 53 -5.31 0.10 -9.72
CA ALA A 53 -5.32 -0.59 -8.43
C ALA A 53 -6.12 -1.91 -8.48
N LEU A 54 -7.28 -1.92 -9.15
CA LEU A 54 -8.09 -3.13 -9.34
C LEU A 54 -7.40 -4.19 -10.21
N LEU A 55 -6.53 -3.79 -11.13
CA LEU A 55 -5.71 -4.73 -11.90
C LEU A 55 -4.56 -5.29 -11.05
N GLN A 56 -3.93 -4.45 -10.22
CA GLN A 56 -2.77 -4.80 -9.40
C GLN A 56 -3.12 -5.60 -8.14
N ILE A 57 -4.38 -5.54 -7.66
CA ILE A 57 -4.79 -6.28 -6.45
C ILE A 57 -4.61 -7.79 -6.58
N LEU A 58 -4.74 -8.35 -7.78
CA LEU A 58 -4.63 -9.79 -8.02
C LEU A 58 -3.22 -10.29 -7.73
N SER A 59 -2.19 -9.57 -8.16
CA SER A 59 -0.79 -9.95 -7.94
C SER A 59 -0.30 -9.66 -6.52
N TYR A 60 -1.04 -8.86 -5.73
CA TYR A 60 -0.58 -8.37 -4.44
C TYR A 60 -0.21 -9.47 -3.44
N PRO A 61 -1.06 -10.48 -3.16
CA PRO A 61 -0.79 -11.47 -2.12
C PRO A 61 0.44 -12.35 -2.39
N MET A 62 0.83 -12.54 -3.64
CA MET A 62 1.93 -13.45 -4.02
C MET A 62 3.31 -12.80 -4.06
N HIS A 63 3.39 -11.48 -4.26
CA HIS A 63 4.69 -10.78 -4.26
C HIS A 63 5.03 -10.15 -2.91
N ASP A 64 4.04 -9.90 -2.05
CA ASP A 64 4.25 -9.37 -0.71
C ASP A 64 4.76 -10.49 0.24
N PRO A 65 6.03 -10.43 0.67
CA PRO A 65 6.61 -11.47 1.53
C PRO A 65 5.97 -11.50 2.92
N VAL A 66 5.37 -10.40 3.39
CA VAL A 66 4.68 -10.34 4.69
C VAL A 66 3.37 -11.11 4.62
N MET A 67 2.57 -10.86 3.60
CA MET A 67 1.31 -11.57 3.38
C MET A 67 1.56 -13.06 3.11
N MET A 68 2.55 -13.37 2.28
CA MET A 68 2.92 -14.75 1.98
C MET A 68 3.37 -15.50 3.23
N ASP A 69 4.23 -14.91 4.06
CA ASP A 69 4.70 -15.53 5.31
C ASP A 69 3.56 -15.79 6.30
N ARG A 70 2.63 -14.82 6.44
CA ARG A 70 1.45 -14.98 7.30
C ARG A 70 0.49 -16.08 6.81
N GLY A 71 0.46 -16.36 5.51
CA GLY A 71 -0.33 -17.44 4.93
C GLY A 71 0.06 -18.83 5.42
N PHE A 72 1.30 -19.03 5.86
CA PHE A 72 1.82 -20.33 6.32
C PHE A 72 1.86 -20.49 7.84
N LEU A 73 1.29 -19.56 8.62
CA LEU A 73 1.33 -19.61 10.08
C LEU A 73 0.32 -20.57 10.72
N SER A 74 -0.76 -20.89 10.03
CA SER A 74 -1.90 -21.64 10.59
C SER A 74 -2.49 -22.58 9.54
N ASP A 75 -3.41 -23.44 9.97
CA ASP A 75 -4.13 -24.35 9.07
C ASP A 75 -4.96 -23.57 8.02
N ASP A 76 -5.15 -24.18 6.85
CA ASP A 76 -5.81 -23.56 5.69
C ASP A 76 -7.14 -22.89 6.04
N LYS A 77 -7.97 -23.52 6.89
CA LYS A 77 -9.29 -23.00 7.28
C LYS A 77 -9.16 -21.76 8.16
N THR A 78 -8.25 -21.78 9.13
CA THR A 78 -7.98 -20.62 9.99
C THR A 78 -7.37 -19.48 9.20
N THR A 79 -6.42 -19.77 8.30
CA THR A 79 -5.79 -18.79 7.42
C THR A 79 -6.82 -18.10 6.52
N GLN A 80 -7.65 -18.88 5.82
CA GLN A 80 -8.70 -18.33 4.94
C GLN A 80 -9.65 -17.41 5.70
N ARG A 81 -10.14 -17.85 6.88
CA ARG A 81 -11.01 -17.03 7.74
C ARG A 81 -10.31 -15.76 8.21
N SER A 82 -9.03 -15.86 8.56
CA SER A 82 -8.23 -14.71 9.01
C SER A 82 -8.11 -13.65 7.93
N PHE A 83 -7.87 -14.03 6.67
CA PHE A 83 -7.84 -13.09 5.54
C PHE A 83 -9.20 -12.44 5.30
N ILE A 84 -10.30 -13.20 5.36
CA ILE A 84 -11.65 -12.67 5.19
C ILE A 84 -11.98 -11.68 6.31
N TYR A 85 -11.73 -12.02 7.58
CA TYR A 85 -11.98 -11.10 8.69
C TYR A 85 -11.06 -9.88 8.65
N SER A 86 -9.81 -10.06 8.24
CA SER A 86 -8.88 -8.94 8.05
C SER A 86 -9.41 -7.97 7.00
N PHE A 87 -9.92 -8.46 5.86
CA PHE A 87 -10.55 -7.64 4.84
C PHE A 87 -11.80 -6.93 5.36
N LEU A 88 -12.72 -7.65 6.00
CA LEU A 88 -13.97 -7.09 6.52
C LEU A 88 -13.73 -5.99 7.58
N LEU A 89 -12.66 -6.14 8.37
CA LEU A 89 -12.29 -5.16 9.40
C LEU A 89 -11.52 -3.97 8.79
N SER A 90 -10.56 -4.21 7.90
CA SER A 90 -9.68 -3.18 7.38
C SER A 90 -10.33 -2.32 6.30
N PHE A 91 -11.19 -2.90 5.45
CA PHE A 91 -11.89 -2.18 4.39
C PHE A 91 -12.64 -0.93 4.88
N PRO A 92 -13.54 -1.01 5.88
CA PRO A 92 -14.24 0.17 6.37
C PRO A 92 -13.31 1.20 7.02
N LEU A 93 -12.22 0.76 7.66
CA LEU A 93 -11.25 1.68 8.30
C LEU A 93 -10.41 2.44 7.27
N ILE A 94 -9.92 1.76 6.24
CA ILE A 94 -9.19 2.37 5.13
C ILE A 94 -10.11 3.34 4.39
N PHE A 95 -11.35 2.93 4.13
CA PHE A 95 -12.34 3.79 3.49
C PHE A 95 -12.67 5.02 4.34
N ALA A 96 -12.91 4.85 5.65
CA ALA A 96 -13.14 5.95 6.59
C ALA A 96 -11.95 6.92 6.66
N PHE A 97 -10.72 6.40 6.69
CA PHE A 97 -9.51 7.22 6.68
C PHE A 97 -9.32 7.96 5.34
N GLY A 98 -9.65 7.32 4.21
CA GLY A 98 -9.65 7.96 2.89
C GLY A 98 -10.68 9.08 2.79
N LEU A 99 -11.87 8.89 3.35
CA LEU A 99 -12.92 9.92 3.40
C LEU A 99 -12.51 11.18 4.17
N LEU A 100 -11.63 11.06 5.18
CA LEU A 100 -11.08 12.23 5.86
C LEU A 100 -10.31 13.15 4.90
N GLY A 101 -9.55 12.57 3.98
CA GLY A 101 -8.82 13.32 2.96
C GLY A 101 -9.77 14.05 2.00
N VAL A 102 -10.83 13.38 1.55
CA VAL A 102 -11.88 13.97 0.70
C VAL A 102 -12.59 15.10 1.44
N PHE A 103 -13.02 14.87 2.68
CA PHE A 103 -13.68 15.87 3.50
C PHE A 103 -12.84 17.13 3.69
N VAL A 104 -11.56 16.97 4.05
CA VAL A 104 -10.67 18.11 4.27
C VAL A 104 -10.37 18.87 2.99
N ASN A 105 -10.24 18.16 1.86
CA ASN A 105 -10.05 18.81 0.56
C ASN A 105 -11.27 19.66 0.17
N LEU A 106 -12.49 19.21 0.50
CA LEU A 106 -13.71 19.98 0.26
C LEU A 106 -13.91 21.13 1.27
N ALA A 107 -13.47 20.94 2.51
CA ALA A 107 -13.63 21.91 3.59
C ALA A 107 -12.54 23.00 3.59
N SER A 108 -11.39 22.74 2.97
CA SER A 108 -10.26 23.67 2.93
C SER A 108 -10.32 24.57 1.69
N GLU A 109 -10.13 25.87 1.89
CA GLU A 109 -10.02 26.85 0.79
C GLU A 109 -8.60 26.95 0.22
N THR A 110 -7.62 26.29 0.87
CA THR A 110 -6.21 26.34 0.51
C THR A 110 -5.77 25.15 -0.34
N ASN A 111 -4.96 25.38 -1.38
CA ASN A 111 -4.18 24.35 -2.08
C ASN A 111 -2.98 23.88 -1.22
N GLY A 112 -3.22 23.61 0.05
CA GLY A 112 -2.21 23.20 1.02
C GLY A 112 -1.82 21.74 0.88
N SER A 113 -0.89 21.29 1.74
CA SER A 113 -0.68 19.85 1.92
C SER A 113 -1.83 19.28 2.76
N VAL A 114 -2.24 18.04 2.49
CA VAL A 114 -3.34 17.36 3.20
C VAL A 114 -3.17 17.41 4.72
N LEU A 115 -1.94 17.30 5.23
CA LEU A 115 -1.64 17.38 6.67
C LEU A 115 -1.86 18.79 7.23
N THR A 116 -1.50 19.83 6.48
CA THR A 116 -1.74 21.23 6.86
C THR A 116 -3.23 21.52 6.89
N ASP A 117 -3.95 21.06 5.87
CA ASP A 117 -5.38 21.25 5.76
C ASP A 117 -6.15 20.49 6.86
N LEU A 118 -5.72 19.27 7.20
CA LEU A 118 -6.27 18.52 8.34
C LEU A 118 -6.08 19.29 9.66
N GLN A 119 -4.90 19.91 9.86
CA GLN A 119 -4.63 20.72 11.04
C GLN A 119 -5.52 21.97 11.11
N ASN A 120 -5.76 22.61 9.97
CA ASN A 120 -6.59 23.82 9.90
C ASN A 120 -8.06 23.50 10.14
N VAL A 121 -8.56 22.38 9.61
CA VAL A 121 -9.99 21.99 9.71
C VAL A 121 -10.29 21.30 11.05
N LEU A 122 -9.53 20.27 11.44
CA LEU A 122 -9.84 19.45 12.61
C LEU A 122 -9.16 19.91 13.91
N GLY A 123 -8.16 20.79 13.80
CA GLY A 123 -7.42 21.33 14.94
C GLY A 123 -6.39 20.38 15.55
N ALA A 124 -5.65 20.90 16.53
CA ALA A 124 -4.50 20.21 17.14
C ALA A 124 -4.84 18.86 17.82
N PRO A 125 -5.96 18.68 18.56
CA PRO A 125 -6.25 17.40 19.20
C PRO A 125 -6.43 16.26 18.20
N MET A 126 -7.10 16.52 17.07
CA MET A 126 -7.32 15.50 16.04
C MET A 126 -6.03 15.21 15.28
N MET A 127 -5.20 16.23 15.03
CA MET A 127 -3.89 16.02 14.42
C MET A 127 -2.93 15.21 15.28
N PHE A 128 -3.03 15.31 16.60
CA PHE A 128 -2.29 14.40 17.48
C PHE A 128 -2.72 12.94 17.28
N ILE A 129 -4.02 12.68 17.10
CA ILE A 129 -4.54 11.34 16.79
C ILE A 129 -4.07 10.88 15.41
N VAL A 130 -4.10 11.75 14.39
CA VAL A 130 -3.55 11.45 13.05
C VAL A 130 -2.07 11.07 13.16
N ALA A 131 -1.27 11.83 13.90
CA ALA A 131 0.15 11.53 14.11
C ALA A 131 0.36 10.16 14.77
N ILE A 132 -0.44 9.82 15.78
CA ILE A 132 -0.41 8.48 16.40
C ILE A 132 -0.71 7.39 15.36
N VAL A 133 -1.76 7.54 14.57
CA VAL A 133 -2.13 6.56 13.54
C VAL A 133 -0.98 6.36 12.55
N LEU A 134 -0.40 7.45 12.03
CA LEU A 134 0.68 7.39 11.05
C LEU A 134 1.97 6.77 11.63
N ILE A 135 2.34 7.13 12.87
CA ILE A 135 3.54 6.58 13.52
C ILE A 135 3.36 5.10 13.83
N VAL A 136 2.24 4.70 14.42
CA VAL A 136 1.99 3.29 14.79
C VAL A 136 1.84 2.43 13.53
N SER A 137 1.13 2.92 12.51
CA SER A 137 0.97 2.21 11.24
C SER A 137 2.30 2.04 10.51
N SER A 138 3.11 3.10 10.40
CA SER A 138 4.43 2.99 9.76
C SER A 138 5.38 2.07 10.54
N ALA A 139 5.46 2.18 11.86
CA ALA A 139 6.31 1.33 12.69
C ALA A 139 5.94 -0.17 12.58
N SER A 140 4.65 -0.49 12.63
CA SER A 140 4.16 -1.88 12.48
C SER A 140 4.42 -2.46 11.08
N THR A 141 4.31 -1.63 10.05
CA THR A 141 4.63 -2.01 8.67
C THR A 141 6.13 -2.27 8.50
N LEU A 142 7.00 -1.42 9.08
CA LEU A 142 8.44 -1.62 9.03
C LEU A 142 8.88 -2.89 9.78
N ASP A 143 8.34 -3.15 10.98
CA ASP A 143 8.69 -4.33 11.77
C ASP A 143 8.36 -5.63 11.00
N SER A 144 7.14 -5.72 10.47
CA SER A 144 6.72 -6.89 9.69
C SER A 144 7.50 -7.03 8.39
N THR A 145 7.76 -5.93 7.68
CA THR A 145 8.57 -5.93 6.44
C THR A 145 9.99 -6.43 6.71
N TYR A 146 10.67 -5.90 7.72
CA TYR A 146 12.04 -6.31 8.05
C TYR A 146 12.10 -7.77 8.53
N SER A 147 11.11 -8.22 9.30
CA SER A 147 11.02 -9.61 9.72
C SER A 147 10.87 -10.55 8.53
N SER A 148 9.91 -10.29 7.63
CA SER A 148 9.67 -11.15 6.47
C SER A 148 10.80 -11.09 5.45
N ALA A 149 11.40 -9.92 5.21
CA ALA A 149 12.59 -9.78 4.36
C ALA A 149 13.80 -10.55 4.94
N SER A 150 13.99 -10.51 6.26
CA SER A 150 15.08 -11.26 6.91
C SER A 150 14.90 -12.77 6.79
N LYS A 151 13.67 -13.27 6.93
CA LYS A 151 13.33 -14.68 6.75
C LYS A 151 13.56 -15.10 5.30
N LEU A 152 13.07 -14.32 4.34
CA LEU A 152 13.25 -14.57 2.91
C LEU A 152 14.74 -14.72 2.56
N VAL A 153 15.60 -13.80 3.03
CA VAL A 153 17.03 -13.87 2.72
C VAL A 153 17.73 -14.99 3.50
N ALA A 154 17.55 -15.05 4.81
CA ALA A 154 18.33 -15.96 5.66
C ALA A 154 17.89 -17.42 5.52
N ILE A 155 16.60 -17.68 5.39
CA ILE A 155 16.03 -19.03 5.33
C ILE A 155 15.81 -19.44 3.87
N ASP A 156 15.04 -18.66 3.10
CA ASP A 156 14.57 -19.14 1.79
C ASP A 156 15.65 -19.03 0.70
N ILE A 157 16.49 -17.98 0.71
CA ILE A 157 17.56 -17.78 -0.27
C ILE A 157 18.88 -18.45 0.17
N LEU A 158 19.34 -18.13 1.39
CA LEU A 158 20.67 -18.56 1.85
C LEU A 158 20.67 -19.90 2.59
N ASN A 159 19.49 -20.39 3.01
CA ASN A 159 19.32 -21.62 3.79
C ASN A 159 20.26 -21.71 5.01
N LYS A 160 20.43 -20.58 5.71
CA LYS A 160 21.30 -20.43 6.88
C LYS A 160 20.50 -19.79 8.02
N PRO A 161 19.67 -20.57 8.75
CA PRO A 161 18.90 -20.05 9.86
C PRO A 161 19.83 -19.56 10.97
N SER A 162 19.95 -18.23 11.10
CA SER A 162 20.78 -17.58 12.12
C SER A 162 20.17 -16.25 12.54
N LEU A 163 20.11 -16.03 13.86
CA LEU A 163 19.62 -14.76 14.43
C LEU A 163 20.54 -13.58 14.08
N THR A 164 21.85 -13.81 13.97
CA THR A 164 22.79 -12.74 13.61
C THR A 164 22.61 -12.33 12.16
N LEU A 165 22.46 -13.31 11.26
CA LEU A 165 22.19 -13.06 9.84
C LEU A 165 20.86 -12.32 9.67
N GLY A 166 19.80 -12.74 10.37
CA GLY A 166 18.51 -12.06 10.34
C GLY A 166 18.61 -10.58 10.73
N ARG A 167 19.30 -10.28 11.84
CA ARG A 167 19.53 -8.89 12.31
C ARG A 167 20.37 -8.07 11.32
N ILE A 168 21.38 -8.68 10.69
CA ILE A 168 22.19 -8.02 9.67
C ILE A 168 21.34 -7.67 8.45
N VAL A 169 20.48 -8.59 7.99
CA VAL A 169 19.56 -8.35 6.87
C VAL A 169 18.58 -7.23 7.22
N MET A 170 17.96 -7.26 8.40
CA MET A 170 17.07 -6.19 8.88
C MET A 170 17.78 -4.82 8.87
N ALA A 171 19.01 -4.75 9.38
CA ALA A 171 19.80 -3.53 9.38
C ALA A 171 20.13 -3.05 7.96
N GLY A 172 20.45 -3.98 7.05
CA GLY A 172 20.70 -3.68 5.64
C GLY A 172 19.48 -3.09 4.93
N PHE A 173 18.30 -3.69 5.10
CA PHE A 173 17.04 -3.15 4.55
C PHE A 173 16.68 -1.79 5.17
N SER A 174 16.88 -1.63 6.48
CA SER A 174 16.64 -0.35 7.17
C SER A 174 17.55 0.78 6.66
N LEU A 175 18.85 0.51 6.52
CA LEU A 175 19.80 1.45 5.94
C LEU A 175 19.47 1.76 4.47
N GLY A 176 19.11 0.74 3.68
CA GLY A 176 18.68 0.93 2.30
C GLY A 176 17.44 1.82 2.19
N GLY A 177 16.41 1.55 3.00
CA GLY A 177 15.21 2.39 3.08
C GLY A 177 15.54 3.83 3.48
N LEU A 178 16.37 4.01 4.51
CA LEU A 178 16.81 5.34 4.94
C LEU A 178 17.55 6.10 3.83
N LEU A 179 18.49 5.44 3.13
CA LEU A 179 19.19 6.05 2.01
C LEU A 179 18.21 6.45 0.90
N LEU A 180 17.24 5.60 0.57
CA LEU A 180 16.21 5.93 -0.42
C LEU A 180 15.36 7.13 0.00
N THR A 181 15.06 7.32 1.29
CA THR A 181 14.35 8.53 1.76
C THR A 181 15.18 9.81 1.65
N LEU A 182 16.52 9.71 1.63
CA LEU A 182 17.41 10.87 1.50
C LEU A 182 17.67 11.28 0.05
N PHE A 183 17.56 10.34 -0.90
CA PHE A 183 17.86 10.56 -2.33
C PHE A 183 16.65 10.44 -3.27
N GLY A 184 15.52 9.92 -2.80
CA GLY A 184 14.33 9.64 -3.60
C GLY A 184 13.47 10.87 -3.90
N ASN A 185 12.86 10.89 -5.08
CA ASN A 185 11.91 11.92 -5.51
C ASN A 185 10.55 11.74 -4.80
N ASN A 186 9.82 12.84 -4.57
CA ASN A 186 8.76 12.95 -3.56
C ASN A 186 7.40 12.28 -3.88
N ASP A 187 7.24 11.59 -5.01
CA ASP A 187 5.94 11.04 -5.41
C ASP A 187 5.75 9.58 -4.96
N ILE A 188 5.09 9.41 -3.82
CA ILE A 188 4.71 8.11 -3.25
C ILE A 188 3.87 7.28 -4.24
N TYR A 189 3.04 7.93 -5.06
CA TYR A 189 2.17 7.28 -6.04
C TYR A 189 2.94 6.54 -7.13
N ASP A 190 4.13 7.02 -7.51
CA ASP A 190 4.93 6.36 -8.54
C ASP A 190 5.57 5.08 -8.04
N ALA A 191 6.06 5.08 -6.80
CA ALA A 191 6.65 3.90 -6.21
C ALA A 191 5.64 2.75 -6.18
N VAL A 192 4.38 3.06 -5.84
CA VAL A 192 3.28 2.08 -5.86
C VAL A 192 2.94 1.66 -7.29
N ALA A 193 2.83 2.60 -8.24
CA ALA A 193 2.52 2.28 -9.63
C ALA A 193 3.61 1.41 -10.30
N ILE A 194 4.89 1.71 -10.07
CA ILE A 194 6.03 0.98 -10.62
C ILE A 194 6.10 -0.42 -10.04
N SER A 195 6.08 -0.55 -8.71
CA SER A 195 6.12 -1.86 -8.05
C SER A 195 4.92 -2.72 -8.41
N GLY A 196 3.72 -2.13 -8.43
CA GLY A 196 2.49 -2.76 -8.89
C GLY A 196 2.60 -3.26 -10.32
N THR A 197 3.15 -2.47 -11.24
CA THR A 197 3.33 -2.85 -12.65
C THR A 197 4.28 -4.04 -12.82
N ILE A 198 5.38 -4.10 -12.05
CA ILE A 198 6.27 -5.27 -12.03
C ILE A 198 5.52 -6.50 -11.50
N SER A 199 4.71 -6.33 -10.45
CA SER A 199 3.96 -7.42 -9.83
C SER A 199 2.90 -8.04 -10.75
N LEU A 200 2.36 -7.29 -11.72
CA LEU A 200 1.40 -7.80 -12.71
C LEU A 200 1.94 -9.00 -13.50
N SER A 201 3.26 -9.22 -13.49
CA SER A 201 3.88 -10.43 -14.02
C SER A 201 3.35 -11.72 -13.39
N LEU A 202 2.84 -11.66 -12.16
CA LEU A 202 2.23 -12.78 -11.44
C LEU A 202 0.75 -12.98 -11.77
N THR A 203 0.06 -11.98 -12.33
CA THR A 203 -1.38 -12.05 -12.59
C THR A 203 -1.76 -13.21 -13.51
N PRO A 204 -1.06 -13.48 -14.64
CA PRO A 204 -1.34 -14.67 -15.46
C PRO A 204 -1.09 -15.98 -14.72
N VAL A 205 -0.14 -16.01 -13.77
CA VAL A 205 0.11 -17.18 -12.94
C VAL A 205 -1.12 -17.50 -12.11
N ILE A 206 -1.68 -16.50 -11.45
CA ILE A 206 -2.89 -16.66 -10.63
C ILE A 206 -4.07 -17.08 -11.50
N ILE A 207 -4.32 -16.39 -12.60
CA ILE A 207 -5.47 -16.69 -13.47
C ILE A 207 -5.34 -18.11 -14.04
N PHE A 208 -4.25 -18.42 -14.75
CA PHE A 208 -4.17 -19.69 -15.46
C PHE A 208 -3.84 -20.86 -14.54
N ASN A 209 -2.96 -20.70 -13.57
CA ASN A 209 -2.56 -21.81 -12.69
C ASN A 209 -3.54 -22.02 -11.54
N LEU A 210 -3.93 -20.96 -10.83
CA LEU A 210 -4.78 -21.10 -9.64
C LEU A 210 -6.27 -21.23 -9.99
N PHE A 211 -6.78 -20.42 -10.94
CA PHE A 211 -8.22 -20.47 -11.27
C PHE A 211 -8.59 -21.51 -12.34
N PHE A 212 -7.71 -21.74 -13.32
CA PHE A 212 -7.99 -22.66 -14.43
C PHE A 212 -7.22 -24.00 -14.34
N ASP A 213 -6.40 -24.22 -13.31
CA ASP A 213 -5.56 -25.42 -13.14
C ASP A 213 -4.71 -25.76 -14.38
N LYS A 214 -4.26 -24.72 -15.09
CA LYS A 214 -3.40 -24.85 -16.27
C LYS A 214 -1.94 -24.65 -15.88
N ARG A 215 -1.08 -25.54 -16.40
CA ARG A 215 0.37 -25.38 -16.28
C ARG A 215 0.84 -24.29 -17.23
N ILE A 216 1.57 -23.33 -16.70
CA ILE A 216 2.18 -22.25 -17.47
C ILE A 216 3.61 -22.66 -17.80
N SER A 217 4.01 -22.48 -19.05
CA SER A 217 5.40 -22.68 -19.47
C SER A 217 6.31 -21.68 -18.76
N ILE A 218 7.45 -22.14 -18.28
CA ILE A 218 8.45 -21.26 -17.65
C ILE A 218 8.93 -20.15 -18.58
N ARG A 219 8.94 -20.40 -19.91
CA ARG A 219 9.31 -19.40 -20.91
C ARG A 219 8.27 -18.28 -20.96
N SER A 220 6.99 -18.64 -20.93
CA SER A 220 5.89 -17.66 -20.91
C SER A 220 5.97 -16.81 -19.63
N TYR A 221 6.22 -17.44 -18.49
CA TYR A 221 6.39 -16.74 -17.22
C TYR A 221 7.56 -15.74 -17.25
N ILE A 222 8.76 -16.19 -17.67
CA ILE A 222 9.94 -15.33 -17.76
C ILE A 222 9.72 -14.19 -18.75
N SER A 223 9.10 -14.46 -19.91
CA SER A 223 8.79 -13.42 -20.88
C SER A 223 7.83 -12.37 -20.33
N ASN A 224 6.80 -12.81 -19.60
CA ASN A 224 5.84 -11.93 -18.96
C ASN A 224 6.51 -11.04 -17.90
N PHE A 225 7.39 -11.62 -17.09
CA PHE A 225 8.19 -10.88 -16.10
C PHE A 225 9.01 -9.76 -16.75
N PHE A 226 9.77 -10.07 -17.81
CA PHE A 226 10.56 -9.06 -18.49
C PHE A 226 9.70 -7.98 -19.16
N ILE A 227 8.57 -8.34 -19.76
CA ILE A 227 7.64 -7.38 -20.35
C ILE A 227 7.10 -6.42 -19.27
N SER A 228 6.62 -6.95 -18.13
CA SER A 228 6.16 -6.14 -17.00
C SER A 228 7.27 -5.26 -16.43
N PHE A 229 8.49 -5.79 -16.31
CA PHE A 229 9.65 -5.04 -15.83
C PHE A 229 10.02 -3.89 -16.76
N PHE A 230 10.11 -4.13 -18.07
CA PHE A 230 10.37 -3.07 -19.05
C PHE A 230 9.21 -2.06 -19.14
N GLY A 231 7.96 -2.50 -18.98
CA GLY A 231 6.81 -1.61 -18.85
C GLY A 231 6.92 -0.67 -17.65
N ALA A 232 7.31 -1.20 -16.49
CA ALA A 232 7.54 -0.38 -15.29
C ALA A 232 8.73 0.57 -15.45
N LEU A 233 9.82 0.12 -16.09
CA LEU A 233 11.00 0.93 -16.36
C LEU A 233 10.67 2.08 -17.31
N THR A 234 9.91 1.81 -18.39
CA THR A 234 9.48 2.84 -19.34
C THR A 234 8.55 3.86 -18.68
N TYR A 235 7.59 3.43 -17.85
CA TYR A 235 6.78 4.36 -17.04
C TYR A 235 7.65 5.27 -16.16
N PHE A 236 8.65 4.70 -15.47
CA PHE A 236 9.57 5.47 -14.64
C PHE A 236 10.41 6.47 -15.44
N THR A 237 10.95 6.08 -16.60
CA THR A 237 11.78 6.97 -17.43
C THR A 237 10.98 8.07 -18.11
N GLU A 238 9.74 7.78 -18.56
CA GLU A 238 8.83 8.78 -19.13
C GLU A 238 8.48 9.84 -18.08
N LYS A 239 8.05 9.41 -16.88
CA LYS A 239 7.66 10.38 -15.84
C LYS A 239 8.84 11.19 -15.32
N SER A 240 10.03 10.58 -15.25
CA SER A 240 11.26 11.29 -14.88
C SER A 240 11.78 12.23 -15.98
N GLY A 241 11.13 12.27 -17.15
CA GLY A 241 11.52 13.13 -18.28
C GLY A 241 12.78 12.66 -19.02
N TYR A 242 13.28 11.45 -18.75
CA TYR A 242 14.42 10.88 -19.45
C TYR A 242 14.06 10.34 -20.84
N THR A 243 12.80 9.94 -21.04
CA THR A 243 12.26 9.48 -22.33
C THR A 243 10.95 10.20 -22.64
N ASN A 244 10.58 10.25 -23.93
CA ASN A 244 9.36 10.91 -24.40
C ASN A 244 8.72 10.11 -25.53
N ILE A 245 8.61 8.80 -25.31
CA ILE A 245 8.12 7.78 -26.25
C ILE A 245 6.62 7.94 -26.46
N PHE A 246 5.88 8.29 -25.41
CA PHE A 246 4.43 8.35 -25.48
C PHE A 246 3.87 9.80 -25.37
N GLY A 247 4.70 10.81 -25.10
CA GLY A 247 4.29 12.22 -25.04
C GLY A 247 3.71 12.66 -23.69
N LYS A 248 2.97 13.78 -23.62
CA LYS A 248 2.47 14.34 -22.34
C LYS A 248 1.26 13.63 -21.72
N MET A 249 0.67 12.62 -22.36
CA MET A 249 -0.59 11.99 -21.89
C MET A 249 -0.43 10.99 -20.74
N HIS A 250 0.79 10.70 -20.28
CA HIS A 250 1.06 9.66 -19.25
C HIS A 250 1.38 10.24 -17.87
N SER A 251 1.57 11.56 -17.79
CA SER A 251 1.83 12.23 -16.51
C SER A 251 0.51 12.67 -15.90
N TYR A 252 0.23 12.22 -14.68
CA TYR A 252 -0.96 12.57 -13.90
C TYR A 252 -0.90 14.00 -13.30
N THR A 253 -0.23 14.92 -13.97
CA THR A 253 0.00 16.32 -13.56
C THR A 253 -0.27 17.27 -14.70
#